data_AF-A0A7S0WQZ0-F1
#
_entry.id   AF-A0A7S0WQZ0-F1
#
_cell.length_a   1.000
_cell.length_b   1.000
_cell.length_c   1.000
_cell.angle_alpha   90.00
_cell.angle_beta   90.00
_cell.angle_gamma   90.00
#
_symmetry.space_group_name_H-M   'P 1'
#
loop_
_entity.id
_entity.type
_entity.pdbx_description
1 polymer ?
#
loop_
_entity_poly.entity_id
_entity_poly.type
_entity_poly.pdbx_seq_one_letter_code
_entity_poly.pdbx_strand_id
1 'polypeptide(L)'
;IADGSIPTEYKGRIWPVHRLDTPTSGLVLFAKSPEAAGALVAAFRNKQVAKYYVALSGKKPGRKQGSVVGDMARSRRGTWKLLRTCTDPAVTRLWSTGVPEVRPGLRLWLVKPETGRTHQIRVALKSNASPVLGDMG
;
A
#
# COMPACT_ATOMS: atom_id res chain seq x y z
N ILE A 1 -18.27 24.55 16.04
CA ILE A 1 -18.31 23.07 15.91
C ILE A 1 -18.78 22.57 17.26
N ALA A 2 -20.06 22.21 17.43
CA ALA A 2 -20.72 22.25 18.75
C ALA A 2 -21.23 20.91 19.32
N ASP A 3 -21.13 19.76 18.62
CA ASP A 3 -21.52 18.46 19.22
C ASP A 3 -20.59 17.27 18.85
N GLY A 4 -19.55 17.50 18.06
CA GLY A 4 -18.63 16.44 17.63
C GLY A 4 -19.22 15.42 16.65
N SER A 5 -20.44 15.60 16.16
CA SER A 5 -21.01 14.74 15.13
C SER A 5 -20.27 14.96 13.80
N ILE A 6 -19.77 13.88 13.22
CA ILE A 6 -19.18 13.90 11.88
C ILE A 6 -20.35 13.82 10.89
N PRO A 7 -20.54 14.81 9.99
CA PRO A 7 -21.55 14.72 8.96
C PRO A 7 -21.35 13.45 8.13
N THR A 8 -22.35 12.59 8.08
CA THR A 8 -22.31 11.30 7.38
C THR A 8 -22.54 11.45 5.87
N GLU A 9 -23.02 12.61 5.44
CA GLU A 9 -23.30 12.90 4.04
C GLU A 9 -22.54 14.15 3.57
N TYR A 10 -21.99 14.07 2.36
CA TYR A 10 -21.42 15.21 1.65
C TYR A 10 -22.06 15.32 0.27
N LYS A 11 -22.84 16.38 0.04
CA LYS A 11 -23.61 16.60 -1.20
C LYS A 11 -22.85 17.36 -2.30
N GLY A 12 -21.60 17.73 -2.04
CA GLY A 12 -20.78 18.46 -3.00
C GLY A 12 -20.09 17.54 -4.00
N ARG A 13 -19.56 18.14 -5.08
CA ARG A 13 -18.67 17.42 -5.98
C ARG A 13 -17.42 16.97 -5.22
N ILE A 14 -16.97 15.75 -5.52
CA ILE A 14 -15.72 15.20 -4.99
C ILE A 14 -14.75 14.90 -6.12
N TRP A 15 -13.46 15.00 -5.82
CA TRP A 15 -12.39 14.68 -6.75
C TRP A 15 -11.51 13.59 -6.14
N PRO A 16 -11.38 12.41 -6.78
CA PRO A 16 -10.46 11.38 -6.32
C PRO A 16 -9.01 11.85 -6.55
N VAL A 17 -8.19 11.82 -5.50
CA VAL A 17 -6.79 12.29 -5.57
C VAL A 17 -5.78 11.15 -5.49
N HIS A 18 -6.23 9.96 -5.08
CA HIS A 18 -5.47 8.71 -5.15
C HIS A 18 -6.44 7.52 -5.21
N ARG A 19 -5.89 6.32 -5.34
CA ARG A 19 -6.67 5.07 -5.41
C ARG A 19 -6.13 4.02 -4.45
N LEU A 20 -7.04 3.16 -4.03
CA LEU A 20 -6.78 1.94 -3.29
C LEU A 20 -7.16 0.75 -4.18
N ASP A 21 -6.39 -0.34 -4.16
CA ASP A 21 -6.73 -1.53 -4.95
C ASP A 21 -8.00 -2.19 -4.34
N THR A 22 -8.91 -2.70 -5.19
CA THR A 22 -10.23 -3.24 -4.78
C THR A 22 -10.22 -4.18 -3.56
N PRO A 23 -9.31 -5.17 -3.42
CA PRO A 23 -9.31 -6.05 -2.25
C PRO A 23 -8.64 -5.42 -1.01
N THR A 24 -8.20 -4.16 -1.09
CA THR A 24 -7.49 -3.47 0.00
C THR A 24 -8.45 -2.52 0.71
N SER A 25 -8.58 -2.67 2.03
CA SER A 25 -9.30 -1.72 2.88
C SER A 25 -8.36 -0.60 3.35
N GLY A 26 -8.94 0.53 3.77
CA GLY A 26 -8.17 1.60 4.40
C GLY A 26 -8.60 3.00 3.96
N LEU A 27 -7.67 3.94 4.13
CA LEU A 27 -7.93 5.35 3.92
C LEU A 27 -8.00 5.68 2.43
N VAL A 28 -9.08 6.39 2.04
CA VAL A 28 -9.24 6.99 0.72
C VAL A 28 -9.50 8.48 0.92
N LEU A 29 -8.81 9.32 0.16
CA LEU A 29 -8.89 10.78 0.27
C LEU A 29 -9.61 11.29 -0.97
N PHE A 30 -10.54 12.20 -0.73
CA PHE A 30 -11.26 12.94 -1.76
C PHE A 30 -11.09 14.44 -1.48
N ALA A 31 -10.77 15.20 -2.52
CA ALA A 31 -10.82 16.66 -2.43
C ALA A 31 -12.27 17.14 -2.57
N LYS A 32 -12.56 18.28 -1.94
CA LYS A 32 -13.86 18.97 -1.97
C LYS A 32 -13.87 20.23 -2.82
N SER A 33 -12.75 20.56 -3.47
CA SER A 33 -12.64 21.62 -4.47
C SER A 33 -11.56 21.28 -5.52
N PRO A 34 -11.60 21.89 -6.72
CA PRO A 34 -10.57 21.72 -7.74
C PRO A 34 -9.16 22.13 -7.28
N GLU A 35 -9.06 23.20 -6.49
CA GLU A 35 -7.79 23.75 -5.99
C GLU A 35 -7.14 22.75 -5.02
N ALA A 36 -7.94 22.22 -4.08
CA ALA A 36 -7.49 21.19 -3.16
C ALA A 36 -7.12 19.90 -3.91
N ALA A 37 -7.85 19.55 -4.97
CA ALA A 37 -7.53 18.40 -5.82
C ALA A 37 -6.15 18.57 -6.48
N GLY A 38 -5.89 19.74 -7.07
CA GLY A 38 -4.60 20.07 -7.68
C GLY A 38 -3.44 19.99 -6.68
N ALA A 39 -3.60 20.59 -5.50
CA ALA A 39 -2.60 20.54 -4.43
C ALA A 39 -2.31 19.12 -3.95
N LEU A 40 -3.34 18.30 -3.70
CA LEU A 40 -3.17 16.93 -3.24
C LEU A 40 -2.56 16.03 -4.33
N VAL A 41 -3.00 16.14 -5.58
CA VAL A 41 -2.41 15.40 -6.71
C VAL A 41 -0.93 15.74 -6.86
N ALA A 42 -0.57 17.02 -6.74
CA ALA A 42 0.83 17.45 -6.73
C ALA A 42 1.62 16.84 -5.56
N ALA A 43 1.05 16.84 -4.35
CA ALA A 43 1.69 16.24 -3.17
C ALA A 43 1.92 14.72 -3.33
N PHE A 44 0.97 13.98 -3.91
CA PHE A 44 1.14 12.57 -4.23
C PHE A 44 2.22 12.36 -5.31
N ARG A 45 2.18 13.14 -6.39
CA ARG A 45 3.16 13.07 -7.49
C ARG A 45 4.58 13.37 -7.00
N ASN A 46 4.74 14.35 -6.13
CA ASN A 46 6.01 14.77 -5.56
C ASN A 46 6.43 13.94 -4.33
N LYS A 47 5.70 12.84 -4.02
CA LYS A 47 6.00 11.91 -2.91
C LYS A 47 6.05 12.58 -1.52
N GLN A 48 5.29 13.65 -1.34
CA GLN A 48 5.18 14.37 -0.06
C GLN A 48 4.17 13.72 0.89
N VAL A 49 3.32 12.82 0.39
CA VAL A 49 2.37 12.05 1.20
C VAL A 49 2.99 10.73 1.63
N ALA A 50 3.14 10.53 2.94
CA ALA A 50 3.53 9.25 3.52
C ALA A 50 2.31 8.33 3.71
N LYS A 51 2.40 7.10 3.20
CA LYS A 51 1.36 6.08 3.35
C LYS A 51 1.90 4.90 4.12
N TYR A 52 1.11 4.39 5.05
CA TYR A 52 1.43 3.20 5.83
C TYR A 52 0.27 2.23 5.77
N TYR A 53 0.58 0.97 5.52
CA TYR A 53 -0.39 -0.12 5.42
C TYR A 53 0.00 -1.23 6.37
N VAL A 54 -1.02 -1.90 6.89
CA VAL A 54 -0.87 -3.12 7.67
C VAL A 54 -1.22 -4.31 6.79
N ALA A 55 -0.41 -5.37 6.85
CA ALA A 55 -0.70 -6.61 6.16
C ALA A 55 -0.39 -7.82 7.06
N LEU A 56 -1.13 -8.91 6.86
CA LEU A 56 -0.85 -10.19 7.49
C LEU A 56 -0.20 -11.13 6.47
N SER A 57 0.67 -12.01 6.95
CA SER A 57 1.27 -13.08 6.17
C SER A 57 1.36 -14.35 7.00
N GLY A 58 1.31 -15.52 6.34
CA GLY A 58 1.43 -16.83 7.00
C GLY A 58 2.80 -17.50 6.84
N LYS A 59 3.81 -16.79 6.32
CA LYS A 59 5.14 -17.34 6.03
C LYS A 59 6.23 -16.47 6.63
N LYS A 60 7.27 -17.11 7.17
CA LYS A 60 8.48 -16.44 7.67
C LYS A 60 9.22 -15.78 6.50
N PRO A 61 9.51 -14.46 6.57
CA PRO A 61 10.19 -13.77 5.48
C PRO A 61 11.68 -14.08 5.42
N GLY A 62 12.28 -13.78 4.26
CA GLY A 62 13.73 -13.69 4.13
C GLY A 62 14.32 -12.59 5.02
N ARG A 63 13.66 -11.43 5.12
CA ARG A 63 14.07 -10.31 5.99
C ARG A 63 12.90 -9.76 6.79
N LYS A 64 13.11 -9.44 8.08
CA LYS A 64 12.07 -8.88 8.96
C LYS A 64 11.82 -7.39 8.74
N GLN A 65 12.82 -6.67 8.24
CA GLN A 65 12.76 -5.24 7.96
C GLN A 65 13.69 -4.87 6.80
N GLY A 66 13.52 -3.66 6.27
CA GLY A 66 14.39 -3.08 5.25
C GLY A 66 13.61 -2.57 4.05
N SER A 67 14.31 -2.36 2.94
CA SER A 67 13.73 -1.87 1.69
C SER A 67 13.69 -2.99 0.65
N VAL A 68 12.57 -3.10 -0.05
CA VAL A 68 12.44 -3.85 -1.30
C VAL A 68 12.43 -2.84 -2.45
N VAL A 69 13.41 -2.97 -3.33
CA VAL A 69 13.66 -2.06 -4.45
C VAL A 69 13.83 -2.88 -5.72
N GLY A 70 13.13 -2.48 -6.77
CA GLY A 70 13.25 -3.06 -8.10
C GLY A 70 12.10 -2.65 -9.00
N ASP A 71 12.31 -2.74 -10.30
CA ASP A 71 11.24 -2.52 -11.28
C ASP A 71 10.15 -3.58 -11.13
N MET A 72 8.96 -3.29 -11.65
CA MET A 72 7.82 -4.20 -11.60
C MET A 72 7.30 -4.48 -13.00
N ALA A 73 7.00 -5.75 -13.27
CA ALA A 73 6.39 -6.16 -14.53
C ALA A 73 5.25 -7.16 -14.30
N ARG A 74 4.34 -7.20 -15.26
CA ARG A 74 3.34 -8.26 -15.34
C ARG A 74 4.03 -9.60 -15.57
N SER A 75 3.46 -10.63 -14.99
CA SER A 75 3.84 -12.04 -15.16
C SER A 75 2.65 -12.81 -15.73
N ARG A 76 2.79 -14.13 -15.90
CA ARG A 76 1.72 -15.00 -16.41
C ARG A 76 0.45 -14.87 -15.54
N ARG A 77 -0.71 -15.09 -16.14
CA ARG A 77 -2.03 -15.11 -15.47
C ARG A 77 -2.39 -13.79 -14.76
N GLY A 78 -1.94 -12.65 -15.28
CA GLY A 78 -2.30 -11.33 -14.74
C GLY A 78 -1.62 -10.96 -13.42
N THR A 79 -0.66 -11.76 -12.97
CA THR A 79 0.11 -11.51 -11.74
C THR A 79 1.20 -10.47 -11.97
N TRP A 80 1.81 -9.96 -10.91
CA TRP A 80 2.93 -9.02 -10.97
C TRP A 80 4.15 -9.59 -10.24
N LYS A 81 5.35 -9.20 -10.67
CA LYS A 81 6.61 -9.61 -10.05
C LYS A 81 7.59 -8.46 -9.96
N LEU A 82 8.50 -8.56 -8.99
CA LEU A 82 9.66 -7.69 -8.85
C LEU A 82 10.75 -8.16 -9.81
N LEU A 83 11.41 -7.22 -10.46
CA LEU A 83 12.58 -7.44 -11.31
C LEU A 83 13.84 -7.03 -10.56
N ARG A 84 15.00 -7.47 -11.07
CA ARG A 84 16.32 -7.05 -10.56
C ARG A 84 16.79 -5.73 -11.14
N THR A 85 16.15 -5.24 -12.20
CA THR A 85 16.44 -3.94 -12.81
C THR A 85 15.92 -2.81 -11.92
N CYS A 86 16.50 -1.63 -12.05
CA CYS A 86 16.18 -0.45 -11.25
C CYS A 86 16.08 0.82 -12.11
N THR A 87 15.49 0.72 -13.30
CA THR A 87 15.35 1.87 -14.21
C THR A 87 14.25 2.84 -13.74
N ASP A 88 13.13 2.30 -13.25
CA ASP A 88 12.01 3.08 -12.69
C ASP A 88 11.40 2.33 -11.48
N PRO A 89 12.20 2.12 -10.42
CA PRO A 89 11.92 1.09 -9.43
C PRO A 89 10.73 1.43 -8.56
N ALA A 90 10.00 0.39 -8.16
CA ALA A 90 9.16 0.45 -6.99
C ALA A 90 10.03 0.44 -5.72
N VAL A 91 9.73 1.30 -4.76
CA VAL A 91 10.45 1.39 -3.49
C VAL A 91 9.47 1.19 -2.34
N THR A 92 9.69 0.15 -1.54
CA THR A 92 8.81 -0.20 -0.42
C THR A 92 9.65 -0.48 0.83
N ARG A 93 9.39 0.23 1.92
CA ARG A 93 9.98 -0.06 3.23
C ARG A 93 9.07 -0.96 4.05
N LEU A 94 9.66 -1.94 4.72
CA LEU A 94 8.96 -3.00 5.42
C LEU A 94 9.49 -3.13 6.84
N TRP A 95 8.59 -3.45 7.77
CA TRP A 95 8.89 -3.92 9.12
C TRP A 95 7.87 -4.96 9.50
N SER A 96 8.27 -5.95 10.28
CA SER A 96 7.33 -6.98 10.70
C SER A 96 7.69 -7.64 12.01
N THR A 97 6.65 -8.13 12.67
CA THR A 97 6.73 -8.88 13.92
C THR A 97 5.90 -10.16 13.80
N GLY A 98 6.37 -11.24 14.42
CA GLY A 98 5.57 -12.46 14.54
C GLY A 98 4.47 -12.26 15.58
N VAL A 99 3.33 -12.88 15.38
CA VAL A 99 2.19 -12.85 16.32
C VAL A 99 1.69 -14.27 16.61
N PRO A 100 2.55 -15.15 17.16
CA PRO A 100 2.21 -16.56 17.39
C PRO A 100 1.05 -16.76 18.37
N GLU A 101 0.77 -15.77 19.22
CA GLU A 101 -0.32 -15.74 20.21
C GLU A 101 -1.70 -15.71 19.53
N VAL A 102 -1.77 -15.14 18.32
CA VAL A 102 -2.99 -15.14 17.49
C VAL A 102 -3.09 -16.42 16.68
N ARG A 103 -1.99 -16.80 16.01
CA ARG A 103 -1.90 -18.06 15.25
C ARG A 103 -0.43 -18.40 14.99
N PRO A 104 0.01 -19.65 15.22
CA PRO A 104 1.35 -20.08 14.86
C PRO A 104 1.72 -19.74 13.41
N GLY A 105 2.89 -19.12 13.22
CA GLY A 105 3.40 -18.71 11.90
C GLY A 105 2.76 -17.45 11.30
N LEU A 106 1.78 -16.83 11.98
CA LEU A 106 1.21 -15.55 11.55
C LEU A 106 2.18 -14.40 11.82
N ARG A 107 2.19 -13.44 10.91
CA ARG A 107 3.09 -12.28 10.96
C ARG A 107 2.39 -11.02 10.52
N LEU A 108 2.58 -9.97 11.31
CA LEU A 108 2.10 -8.62 11.07
C LEU A 108 3.19 -7.79 10.37
N TRP A 109 2.82 -7.10 9.32
CA TRP A 109 3.67 -6.18 8.56
C TRP A 109 3.16 -4.76 8.70
N LEU A 110 4.09 -3.83 8.92
CA LEU A 110 3.94 -2.42 8.60
C LEU A 110 4.67 -2.17 7.29
N VAL A 111 3.97 -1.59 6.32
CA VAL A 111 4.47 -1.39 4.95
C VAL A 111 4.32 0.06 4.54
N LYS A 112 5.43 0.69 4.14
CA LYS A 112 5.48 2.06 3.62
C LYS A 112 5.88 2.04 2.14
N PRO A 113 4.94 2.10 1.19
CA PRO A 113 5.29 2.30 -0.21
C PRO A 113 5.73 3.76 -0.43
N GLU A 114 6.98 3.95 -0.87
CA GLU A 114 7.56 5.26 -1.19
C GLU A 114 7.31 5.64 -2.67
N THR A 115 6.78 4.70 -3.44
CA THR A 115 6.26 4.86 -4.81
C THR A 115 4.80 4.37 -4.88
N GLY A 116 4.13 4.57 -6.02
CA GLY A 116 2.70 4.28 -6.19
C GLY A 116 2.38 3.29 -7.29
N ARG A 117 3.10 2.15 -7.40
CA ARG A 117 2.80 1.15 -8.44
C ARG A 117 1.59 0.29 -8.07
N THR A 118 0.83 -0.13 -9.08
CA THR A 118 -0.24 -1.12 -8.92
C THR A 118 0.32 -2.41 -8.30
N HIS A 119 -0.37 -2.94 -7.28
CA HIS A 119 0.02 -4.16 -6.55
C HIS A 119 1.38 -4.11 -5.83
N GLN A 120 1.98 -2.94 -5.64
CA GLN A 120 3.35 -2.79 -5.12
C GLN A 120 3.60 -3.54 -3.80
N ILE A 121 2.71 -3.42 -2.82
CA ILE A 121 2.85 -4.05 -1.50
C ILE A 121 2.82 -5.58 -1.61
N ARG A 122 1.88 -6.11 -2.39
CA ARG A 122 1.72 -7.56 -2.64
C ARG A 122 2.99 -8.13 -3.27
N VAL A 123 3.51 -7.46 -4.29
CA VAL A 123 4.75 -7.87 -4.96
C VAL A 123 5.96 -7.79 -4.03
N ALA A 124 6.10 -6.73 -3.24
CA ALA A 124 7.21 -6.57 -2.32
C ALA A 124 7.21 -7.69 -1.26
N LEU A 125 6.06 -7.97 -0.65
CA LEU A 125 5.91 -9.01 0.35
C LEU A 125 6.12 -10.42 -0.22
N LYS A 126 5.59 -10.68 -1.43
CA LYS A 126 5.84 -11.93 -2.18
C LYS A 126 7.32 -12.13 -2.49
N SER A 127 8.03 -11.09 -2.95
CA SER A 127 9.48 -11.17 -3.22
C SER A 127 10.32 -11.40 -1.97
N ASN A 128 9.80 -11.06 -0.80
CA ASN A 128 10.44 -11.33 0.50
C ASN A 128 10.02 -12.69 1.10
N ALA A 129 9.48 -13.59 0.27
CA ALA A 129 8.98 -14.92 0.64
C ALA A 129 7.84 -14.92 1.70
N SER A 130 7.15 -13.79 1.85
CA SER A 130 6.11 -13.59 2.86
C SER A 130 4.88 -12.90 2.26
N PRO A 131 4.21 -13.53 1.27
CA PRO A 131 3.07 -12.91 0.57
C PRO A 131 1.94 -12.56 1.53
N VAL A 132 1.13 -11.58 1.13
CA VAL A 132 -0.09 -11.20 1.87
C VAL A 132 -1.00 -12.42 2.01
N LEU A 133 -1.54 -12.63 3.20
CA LEU A 133 -2.44 -13.74 3.48
C LEU A 133 -3.72 -13.62 2.63
N GLY A 134 -4.13 -14.71 1.98
CA GLY A 134 -5.28 -14.71 1.07
C GLY A 134 -5.00 -14.11 -0.31
N ASP A 135 -3.77 -13.73 -0.60
CA ASP A 135 -3.39 -13.24 -1.92
C ASP A 135 -3.37 -14.38 -2.95
N MET A 136 -4.23 -14.28 -3.97
CA MET A 136 -4.34 -15.22 -5.09
C MET A 136 -3.34 -14.92 -6.23
N GLY A 137 -2.49 -13.88 -6.09
CA GLY A 137 -1.60 -13.33 -7.11
C GLY A 137 -0.12 -13.66 -6.96
#